data_AF-A0A8X7CCN8-F1
#
_entry.id   AF-A0A8X7CCN8-F1
#
_cell.length_a   1.000
_cell.length_b   1.000
_cell.length_c   1.000
_cell.angle_alpha   90.00
_cell.angle_beta   90.00
_cell.angle_gamma   90.00
#
_symmetry.space_group_name_H-M   'P 1'
#
loop_
_entity.id
_entity.type
_entity.pdbx_description
1 polymer ?
#
loop_
_entity_poly.entity_id
_entity_poly.type
_entity_poly.pdbx_seq_one_letter_code
_entity_poly.pdbx_strand_id
1 'polypeptide(L)'
;MCCGSKSPLDWLDSNWWREERKTSSSAVVPISCCKQSFLEENCTDGKEPFRELLYSEMVYNMGCGAKVLQRKAYLLRMGGCSICACGIFKLISFLAIHYLANIILSFQLRLDEIREQLPDALPVRLEPVREPKDELERRLSVLM
;
A
#
# COMPACT_ATOMS: atom_id res chain seq x y z
N MET A 1 -5.22 21.09 10.97
CA MET A 1 -4.14 21.10 11.98
C MET A 1 -4.79 20.81 13.33
N CYS A 2 -4.35 21.31 14.48
CA CYS A 2 -4.98 21.08 15.80
C CYS A 2 -4.60 22.20 16.79
N CYS A 3 -5.35 22.36 17.89
CA CYS A 3 -5.03 23.32 18.94
C CYS A 3 -5.29 22.73 20.34
N GLY A 4 -4.30 22.87 21.24
CA GLY A 4 -4.33 22.29 22.57
C GLY A 4 -4.24 20.76 22.57
N SER A 5 -4.32 20.14 23.75
CA SER A 5 -4.23 18.68 23.87
C SER A 5 -5.57 18.02 23.52
N LYS A 6 -6.64 18.43 24.21
CA LYS A 6 -8.03 18.04 24.00
C LYS A 6 -8.81 19.12 23.25
N SER A 7 -8.58 20.39 23.59
CA SER A 7 -9.31 21.52 23.02
C SER A 7 -8.48 22.81 23.02
N PRO A 8 -8.88 23.84 22.27
CA PRO A 8 -8.25 25.16 22.36
C PRO A 8 -8.30 25.77 23.78
N LEU A 9 -9.31 25.41 24.59
CA LEU A 9 -9.44 25.92 25.96
C LEU A 9 -8.30 25.47 26.89
N ASP A 10 -7.59 24.40 26.52
CA ASP A 10 -6.44 23.91 27.30
C ASP A 10 -5.33 24.97 27.44
N TRP A 11 -5.29 25.95 26.53
CA TRP A 11 -4.38 27.08 26.64
C TRP A 11 -4.70 27.98 27.83
N LEU A 12 -5.97 28.14 28.22
CA LEU A 12 -6.38 29.01 29.32
C LEU A 12 -5.84 28.55 30.70
N ASP A 13 -5.39 27.31 30.82
CA ASP A 13 -4.77 26.78 32.03
C ASP A 13 -3.24 26.67 31.92
N SER A 14 -2.66 27.02 30.76
CA SER A 14 -1.24 26.83 30.46
C SER A 14 -0.34 27.90 31.08
N ASN A 15 0.94 27.57 31.27
CA ASN A 15 1.95 28.54 31.71
C ASN A 15 2.11 29.69 30.70
N TRP A 16 2.06 29.37 29.40
CA TRP A 16 2.11 30.36 28.33
C TRP A 16 1.03 31.42 28.50
N TRP A 17 -0.20 30.98 28.76
CA TRP A 17 -1.33 31.89 28.97
C TRP A 17 -1.15 32.81 30.18
N ARG A 18 -0.66 32.26 31.29
CA ARG A 18 -0.36 33.05 32.49
C ARG A 18 0.72 34.10 32.24
N GLU A 19 1.67 33.83 31.35
CA GLU A 19 2.71 34.78 30.95
C GLU A 19 2.17 35.89 30.04
N GLU A 20 1.34 35.55 29.05
CA GLU A 20 0.65 36.52 28.19
C GLU A 20 -0.23 37.50 29.01
N ARG A 21 -0.88 37.02 30.07
CA ARG A 21 -1.67 37.90 30.95
C ARG A 21 -0.82 38.90 31.73
N LYS A 22 0.47 38.61 31.99
CA LYS A 22 1.38 39.58 32.63
C LYS A 22 1.76 40.73 31.71
N THR A 23 1.72 40.53 30.39
CA THR A 23 2.04 41.56 29.40
C THR A 23 0.84 42.39 28.97
N SER A 24 -0.32 42.21 29.63
CA SER A 24 -1.60 42.83 29.25
C SER A 24 -2.07 42.45 27.84
N SER A 25 -1.64 41.29 27.33
CA SER A 25 -2.06 40.74 26.03
C SER A 25 -3.52 40.28 26.05
N SER A 26 -4.19 40.47 24.90
CA SER A 26 -5.54 39.99 24.60
C SER A 26 -5.57 38.65 23.87
N ALA A 27 -4.39 38.10 23.52
CA ALA A 27 -4.28 36.76 22.98
C ALA A 27 -4.99 35.77 23.91
N VAL A 28 -5.36 34.57 23.47
CA VAL A 28 -5.94 33.49 24.30
C VAL A 28 -5.44 32.12 23.85
N VAL A 29 -4.92 32.05 22.62
CA VAL A 29 -4.26 30.89 22.01
C VAL A 29 -3.05 31.38 21.21
N PRO A 30 -2.01 30.56 21.02
CA PRO A 30 -0.89 30.93 20.17
C PRO A 30 -1.27 30.95 18.68
N ILE A 31 -0.54 31.70 17.87
CA ILE A 31 -0.78 31.82 16.43
C ILE A 31 -0.78 30.48 15.67
N SER A 32 -0.06 29.48 16.17
CA SER A 32 -0.06 28.12 15.61
C SER A 32 -1.42 27.42 15.68
N CYS A 33 -2.32 27.90 16.54
CA CYS A 33 -3.69 27.41 16.63
C CYS A 33 -4.64 28.02 15.59
N CYS A 34 -4.23 29.09 14.93
CA CYS A 34 -5.03 29.75 13.92
C CYS A 34 -5.01 29.00 12.59
N LYS A 35 -6.15 28.97 11.92
CA LYS A 35 -6.24 28.43 10.57
C LYS A 35 -5.51 29.36 9.62
N GLN A 36 -4.80 28.76 8.65
CA GLN A 36 -3.94 29.50 7.73
C GLN A 36 -4.68 30.61 6.95
N SER A 37 -5.98 30.44 6.72
CA SER A 37 -6.85 31.44 6.07
C SER A 37 -7.10 32.71 6.90
N PHE A 38 -6.76 32.72 8.19
CA PHE A 38 -7.08 33.80 9.14
C PHE A 38 -5.84 34.28 9.91
N LEU A 39 -4.63 34.11 9.34
CA LEU A 39 -3.38 34.54 9.99
C LEU A 39 -3.20 36.06 10.01
N GLU A 40 -3.84 36.78 9.09
CA GLU A 40 -3.83 38.24 9.02
C GLU A 40 -4.92 38.89 9.90
N GLU A 41 -5.87 38.08 10.37
CA GLU A 41 -6.91 38.49 11.30
C GLU A 41 -6.43 38.18 12.73
N ASN A 42 -6.86 38.96 13.73
CA ASN A 42 -6.53 38.75 15.15
C ASN A 42 -7.18 37.47 15.72
N CYS A 43 -6.92 36.32 15.11
CA CYS A 43 -7.45 35.00 15.43
C CYS A 43 -7.04 34.51 16.83
N THR A 44 -5.97 35.09 17.37
CA THR A 44 -5.45 34.78 18.70
C THR A 44 -6.20 35.50 19.80
N ASP A 45 -6.89 36.60 19.50
CA ASP A 45 -7.55 37.43 20.52
C ASP A 45 -8.88 36.85 20.97
N GLY A 46 -9.19 37.02 22.26
CA GLY A 46 -10.45 36.57 22.84
C GLY A 46 -10.98 37.50 23.92
N LYS A 47 -12.28 37.42 24.18
CA LYS A 47 -12.99 38.12 25.24
C LYS A 47 -13.62 37.11 26.18
N GLU A 48 -13.41 37.31 27.48
CA GLU A 48 -14.03 36.48 28.52
C GLU A 48 -15.56 36.43 28.33
N PRO A 49 -16.23 35.26 28.38
CA PRO A 49 -15.78 33.96 28.87
C PRO A 49 -15.12 33.03 27.83
N PHE A 50 -14.51 33.57 26.77
CA PHE A 50 -13.73 32.84 25.76
C PHE A 50 -14.53 31.78 24.97
N ARG A 51 -15.85 31.98 24.84
CA ARG A 51 -16.76 31.06 24.12
C ARG A 51 -16.42 30.98 22.64
N GLU A 52 -15.87 32.04 22.08
CA GLU A 52 -15.38 32.08 20.72
C GLU A 52 -14.35 30.98 20.45
N LEU A 53 -13.54 30.55 21.41
CA LEU A 53 -12.58 29.46 21.19
C LEU A 53 -13.23 28.09 20.91
N LEU A 54 -14.48 27.89 21.34
CA LEU A 54 -15.20 26.63 21.14
C LEU A 54 -15.88 26.56 19.76
N TYR A 55 -16.25 27.70 19.20
CA TYR A 55 -17.07 27.81 17.98
C TYR A 55 -16.42 28.65 16.89
N SER A 56 -15.19 29.13 17.10
CA SER A 56 -14.51 29.99 16.14
C SER A 56 -14.20 29.21 14.86
N GLU A 57 -14.50 29.83 13.73
CA GLU A 57 -14.06 29.34 12.43
C GLU A 57 -12.59 29.65 12.17
N MET A 58 -11.97 30.53 12.97
CA MET A 58 -10.58 30.98 12.80
C MET A 58 -9.58 30.08 13.52
N VAL A 59 -10.02 29.30 14.52
CA VAL A 59 -9.15 28.45 15.35
C VAL A 59 -9.37 26.97 15.03
N TYR A 60 -8.33 26.14 15.19
CA TYR A 60 -8.47 24.69 15.12
C TYR A 60 -9.18 24.13 16.35
N ASN A 61 -10.49 23.92 16.27
CA ASN A 61 -11.30 23.44 17.40
C ASN A 61 -10.99 22.00 17.86
N MET A 62 -10.20 21.25 17.10
CA MET A 62 -9.80 19.88 17.44
C MET A 62 -8.49 19.85 18.23
N GLY A 63 -8.49 19.17 19.37
CA GLY A 63 -7.28 18.88 20.14
C GLY A 63 -6.26 18.02 19.40
N CYS A 64 -4.98 18.28 19.63
CA CYS A 64 -3.89 17.53 19.01
C CYS A 64 -3.85 16.06 19.44
N GLY A 65 -4.26 15.75 20.67
CA GLY A 65 -4.40 14.36 21.16
C GLY A 65 -5.43 13.57 20.35
N ALA A 66 -6.60 14.16 20.06
CA ALA A 66 -7.63 13.54 19.22
C ALA A 66 -7.10 13.27 17.81
N LYS A 67 -6.33 14.21 17.26
CA LYS A 67 -5.72 14.06 15.93
C LYS A 67 -4.68 12.95 15.87
N VAL A 68 -3.88 12.77 16.92
CA VAL A 68 -2.94 11.65 17.03
C VAL A 68 -3.70 10.32 17.10
N LEU A 69 -4.78 10.25 17.87
CA LEU A 69 -5.63 9.05 17.94
C LEU A 69 -6.25 8.72 16.58
N GLN A 70 -6.75 9.71 15.84
CA GLN A 70 -7.23 9.51 14.47
C GLN A 70 -6.15 8.94 13.55
N ARG A 71 -4.92 9.46 13.63
CA ARG A 71 -3.78 8.92 12.86
C ARG A 71 -3.47 7.47 13.23
N LYS A 72 -3.50 7.12 14.52
CA LYS A 72 -3.31 5.73 14.97
C LYS A 72 -4.39 4.80 14.41
N ALA A 73 -5.65 5.22 14.48
CA ALA A 73 -6.76 4.43 13.92
C ALA A 73 -6.63 4.23 12.41
N TYR A 74 -6.21 5.27 11.69
CA TYR A 74 -5.93 5.17 10.25
C TYR A 74 -4.79 4.19 9.95
N LEU A 75 -3.69 4.26 10.68
CA LEU A 75 -2.56 3.35 10.51
C LEU A 75 -2.95 1.89 10.78
N LEU A 76 -3.74 1.63 11.81
CA LEU A 76 -4.25 0.28 12.10
C LEU A 76 -5.12 -0.24 10.96
N ARG A 77 -6.00 0.61 10.41
CA ARG A 77 -6.84 0.24 9.25
C ARG A 77 -6.00 -0.07 8.01
N MET A 78 -5.03 0.79 7.69
CA MET A 78 -4.14 0.59 6.56
C MET A 78 -3.27 -0.67 6.71
N GLY A 79 -2.76 -0.92 7.92
CA GLY A 79 -2.03 -2.15 8.25
C GLY A 79 -2.90 -3.39 8.05
N GLY A 80 -4.15 -3.36 8.53
CA GLY A 80 -5.11 -4.45 8.31
C GLY A 80 -5.35 -4.74 6.83
N CYS A 81 -5.58 -3.72 6.01
CA CYS A 81 -5.75 -3.88 4.57
C CYS A 81 -4.51 -4.50 3.89
N SER A 82 -3.30 -4.09 4.30
CA SER A 82 -2.06 -4.63 3.74
C SER A 82 -1.88 -6.12 4.06
N ILE A 83 -2.15 -6.54 5.30
CA ILE A 83 -2.06 -7.95 5.71
C ILE A 83 -3.07 -8.81 4.93
N CYS A 84 -4.32 -8.34 4.80
CA CYS A 84 -5.34 -9.04 4.01
C CYS A 84 -4.93 -9.20 2.55
N ALA A 85 -4.40 -8.16 1.92
CA ALA A 85 -3.95 -8.21 0.54
C ALA A 85 -2.81 -9.24 0.37
N CYS A 86 -1.80 -9.22 1.23
CA CYS A 86 -0.71 -10.20 1.21
C CYS A 86 -1.22 -11.64 1.39
N GLY A 87 -2.18 -11.87 2.29
CA GLY A 87 -2.80 -13.17 2.51
C GLY A 87 -3.52 -13.70 1.26
N ILE A 88 -4.32 -12.85 0.61
CA ILE A 88 -5.02 -13.20 -0.64
C ILE A 88 -4.03 -13.54 -1.75
N PHE A 89 -2.97 -12.75 -1.93
CA PHE A 89 -1.94 -13.04 -2.92
C PHE A 89 -1.27 -14.40 -2.68
N LYS A 90 -0.92 -14.72 -1.42
CA LYS A 90 -0.34 -16.01 -1.08
C LYS A 90 -1.29 -17.17 -1.38
N LEU A 91 -2.58 -17.00 -1.08
CA LEU A 91 -3.61 -18.01 -1.40
C LEU A 91 -3.74 -18.22 -2.91
N ILE A 92 -3.79 -17.14 -3.69
CA ILE A 92 -3.85 -17.21 -5.16
C ILE A 92 -2.63 -17.94 -5.71
N SER A 93 -1.42 -17.59 -5.26
CA SER A 93 -0.19 -18.26 -5.68
C SER A 93 -0.20 -19.75 -5.33
N PHE A 94 -0.66 -20.10 -4.13
CA PHE A 94 -0.78 -21.49 -3.70
C PHE A 94 -1.73 -22.28 -4.61
N LEU A 95 -2.92 -21.74 -4.88
CA LEU A 95 -3.91 -22.36 -5.76
C LEU A 95 -3.39 -22.49 -7.20
N ALA A 96 -2.70 -21.48 -7.71
CA ALA A 96 -2.11 -21.51 -9.04
C ALA A 96 -1.06 -22.63 -9.20
N ILE A 97 -0.19 -22.79 -8.19
CA ILE A 97 0.81 -23.87 -8.18
C ILE A 97 0.12 -25.24 -8.16
N HIS A 98 -0.89 -25.43 -7.32
CA HIS A 98 -1.63 -26.69 -7.23
C HIS A 98 -2.39 -27.00 -8.53
N TYR A 99 -3.00 -25.99 -9.13
CA TYR A 99 -3.68 -26.12 -10.41
C TYR A 99 -2.72 -26.55 -11.52
N LEU A 100 -1.54 -25.93 -11.60
CA LEU A 100 -0.51 -26.32 -12.57
C LEU A 100 0.00 -27.74 -12.34
N ALA A 101 0.25 -28.12 -11.08
CA ALA A 101 0.67 -29.47 -10.73
C ALA A 101 -0.38 -30.52 -11.16
N ASN A 102 -1.66 -30.24 -10.91
CA ASN A 102 -2.76 -31.12 -11.34
C ASN A 102 -2.82 -31.29 -12.87
N ILE A 103 -2.58 -30.21 -13.63
CA ILE A 103 -2.50 -30.29 -15.10
C ILE A 103 -1.33 -31.18 -15.53
N ILE A 104 -0.15 -31.01 -14.95
CA ILE A 104 1.03 -31.81 -15.29
C ILE A 104 0.77 -33.29 -15.00
N LEU A 105 0.23 -33.61 -13.82
CA LEU A 105 -0.12 -34.99 -13.45
C LEU A 105 -1.15 -35.58 -14.42
N SER A 106 -2.16 -34.81 -14.81
CA SER A 106 -3.14 -35.23 -15.82
C SER A 106 -2.50 -35.56 -17.16
N PHE A 107 -1.54 -34.75 -17.62
CA PHE A 107 -0.83 -35.03 -18.88
C PHE A 107 0.10 -36.24 -18.77
N GLN A 108 0.79 -36.40 -17.64
CA GLN A 108 1.67 -37.56 -17.40
C GLN A 108 0.88 -38.87 -17.42
N LEU A 109 -0.23 -38.93 -16.69
CA LEU A 109 -1.13 -40.10 -16.69
C LEU A 109 -1.61 -40.47 -18.11
N ARG A 110 -1.96 -39.45 -18.91
CA ARG A 110 -2.42 -39.68 -20.28
C ARG A 110 -1.32 -40.15 -21.22
N LEU A 111 -0.09 -39.66 -21.04
CA LEU A 111 1.08 -40.13 -21.80
C LEU A 111 1.44 -41.57 -21.44
N ASP A 112 1.35 -41.93 -20.16
CA ASP A 112 1.60 -43.29 -19.70
C ASP A 112 0.55 -44.27 -20.26
N GLU A 113 -0.73 -43.88 -20.30
CA GLU A 113 -1.80 -44.68 -20.93
C GLU A 113 -1.55 -44.91 -22.43
N ILE A 114 -1.15 -43.87 -23.17
CA ILE A 114 -0.80 -43.99 -24.60
C ILE A 114 0.42 -44.92 -24.78
N ARG A 115 1.40 -44.85 -23.88
CA ARG A 115 2.60 -45.69 -23.92
C ARG A 115 2.28 -47.17 -23.68
N GLU A 116 1.36 -47.48 -22.76
CA GLU A 116 0.91 -48.86 -22.52
C GLU A 116 0.08 -49.42 -23.68
N GLN A 117 -0.69 -48.58 -24.38
CA GLN A 117 -1.49 -48.98 -25.54
C GLN A 117 -0.66 -49.21 -26.80
N LEU A 118 0.56 -48.67 -26.87
CA LEU A 118 1.51 -49.04 -27.91
C LEU A 118 2.13 -50.40 -27.50
N PRO A 119 1.75 -51.53 -28.15
CA PRO A 119 2.52 -52.76 -27.96
C PRO A 119 3.98 -52.47 -28.32
N ASP A 120 4.94 -53.18 -27.72
CA ASP A 120 6.38 -53.11 -28.01
C ASP A 120 6.67 -53.19 -29.52
N ALA A 121 6.48 -52.08 -30.22
CA ALA A 121 6.53 -52.00 -31.66
C ALA A 121 7.95 -51.64 -32.02
N LEU A 122 8.74 -52.71 -32.12
CA LEU A 122 10.00 -52.85 -32.85
C LEU A 122 11.14 -51.90 -32.43
N PRO A 123 12.38 -52.41 -32.34
CA PRO A 123 13.54 -51.51 -32.34
C PRO A 123 13.50 -50.73 -33.66
N VAL A 124 13.08 -49.47 -33.60
CA VAL A 124 13.27 -48.51 -34.69
C VAL A 124 14.77 -48.42 -34.88
N ARG A 125 15.26 -49.13 -35.90
CA ARG A 125 16.60 -48.98 -36.42
C ARG A 125 16.66 -47.52 -36.86
N LEU A 126 17.24 -46.66 -36.02
CA LEU A 126 17.61 -45.31 -36.41
C LEU A 126 18.55 -45.47 -37.61
N GLU A 127 18.03 -45.35 -38.83
CA GLU A 127 18.90 -45.06 -39.95
C GLU A 127 19.59 -43.73 -39.63
N PRO A 128 20.92 -43.65 -39.75
CA PRO A 128 21.62 -42.41 -39.49
C PRO A 128 21.06 -41.34 -40.42
N VAL A 129 20.51 -40.28 -39.83
CA VAL A 129 20.07 -39.09 -40.54
C VAL A 129 21.26 -38.59 -41.35
N ARG A 130 21.22 -38.75 -42.68
CA ARG A 130 22.24 -38.14 -43.56
C ARG A 130 22.15 -36.63 -43.38
N GLU A 131 23.25 -36.03 -42.94
CA GLU A 131 23.34 -34.58 -42.82
C GLU A 131 23.13 -33.92 -44.20
N PRO A 132 22.44 -32.76 -44.26
CA PRO A 132 22.15 -32.06 -45.52
C PRO A 132 23.40 -31.52 -46.26
N LYS A 133 24.61 -31.71 -45.72
CA LYS A 133 25.87 -31.32 -46.38
C LYS A 133 26.19 -32.18 -47.60
N ASP A 134 25.93 -33.48 -47.54
CA ASP A 134 26.32 -34.42 -48.60
C ASP A 134 25.48 -34.23 -49.88
N GLU A 135 24.23 -33.80 -49.74
CA GLU A 135 23.33 -33.53 -50.87
C GLU A 135 23.71 -32.24 -51.62
N LEU A 136 24.27 -31.25 -50.90
CA LEU A 136 24.69 -29.97 -51.47
C LEU A 136 26.02 -30.10 -52.24
N GLU A 137 27.00 -30.83 -51.70
CA GLU A 137 28.26 -31.10 -52.40
C GLU A 137 28.04 -31.90 -53.69
N ARG A 138 27.11 -32.87 -53.66
CA ARG A 138 26.75 -33.67 -54.85
C ARG A 138 26.08 -32.85 -55.95
N ARG A 139 25.32 -31.82 -55.59
CA ARG A 139 24.71 -30.90 -56.57
C ARG A 139 25.73 -29.94 -57.17
N LEU A 140 26.73 -29.52 -56.38
CA LEU A 140 27.83 -28.67 -56.86
C LEU A 140 28.79 -29.43 -57.79
N SER A 141 29.03 -30.72 -57.55
CA SER A 141 29.93 -31.53 -58.41
C SER A 141 29.37 -31.87 -59.80
N VAL A 142 28.09 -31.60 -60.07
CA VAL A 142 27.47 -31.79 -61.39
C VAL A 142 27.47 -30.48 -62.21
N LEU A 143 27.83 -29.35 -61.57
CA LEU A 143 27.85 -28.01 -62.16
C LEU A 143 29.27 -27.52 -62.52
N MET A 144 30.31 -28.34 -62.29
CA MET A 144 31.68 -28.13 -62.77
C MET A 144 32.06 -29.20 -63.79
#